data_AF-A0A382UI44-F1
#
_entry.id   AF-A0A382UI44-F1
#
_cell.length_a   1.000
_cell.length_b   1.000
_cell.length_c   1.000
_cell.angle_alpha   90.00
_cell.angle_beta   90.00
_cell.angle_gamma   90.00
#
_symmetry.space_group_name_H-M   'P 1'
#
loop_
_entity.id
_entity.type
_entity.pdbx_description
1 polymer ?
#
loop_
_entity_poly.entity_id
_entity_poly.type
_entity_poly.pdbx_seq_one_letter_code
_entity_poly.pdbx_strand_id
1 'polypeptide(L)'
;EEVMAQSFDEKGSEAGGYALKYNFEDDGYYVTLDNVYNGVKTISFWLQVDNVGALRTDYIFDFDGDKYIKIFNSTLSSNVTDPTYYINAESGVTTIGSINTWYHVVITTNSGIDVSALKIGKLDGNDNGLSGIIDEVQFWSTVKDPKQIKNGVTNPYNTTELKLYLRMNNGVGSIVFDHSSNSKHCAITDPDIDMWVDQSSSWSTTLGTEGEDSWSKYDDVDDFNGVSELPDDIYTGITKTITVVYVDIDEDTWAVTSPSGSPPTDYKEITVRVDIPGGDSYAQLKAIKSAKT
;
A
#
# COMPACT_ATOMS: atom_id res chain seq x y z
N GLU A 1 -11.46 23.42 -4.19
CA GLU A 1 -10.08 22.98 -4.45
C GLU A 1 -10.23 21.68 -5.23
N GLU A 2 -10.06 21.73 -6.55
CA GLU A 2 -10.08 20.54 -7.39
C GLU A 2 -8.72 19.89 -7.28
N VAL A 3 -8.67 18.76 -6.58
CA VAL A 3 -7.45 17.96 -6.45
C VAL A 3 -7.46 16.98 -7.62
N MET A 4 -6.62 17.24 -8.63
CA MET A 4 -6.25 16.25 -9.64
C MET A 4 -5.39 15.20 -8.95
N ALA A 5 -6.02 14.23 -8.31
CA ALA A 5 -5.33 13.14 -7.63
C ALA A 5 -4.71 12.20 -8.69
N GLN A 6 -3.38 12.07 -8.66
CA GLN A 6 -2.69 10.98 -9.35
C GLN A 6 -3.34 9.65 -8.93
N SER A 7 -3.49 8.71 -9.88
CA SER A 7 -4.05 7.40 -9.57
C SER A 7 -3.09 6.68 -8.63
N PHE A 8 -3.50 6.44 -7.39
CA PHE A 8 -2.78 5.58 -6.45
C PHE A 8 -3.66 4.37 -6.14
N ASP A 9 -3.09 3.17 -6.11
CA ASP A 9 -3.76 1.99 -5.60
C ASP A 9 -3.92 2.07 -4.08
N GLU A 10 -4.67 1.11 -3.51
CA GLU A 10 -4.83 1.03 -2.05
C GLU A 10 -3.48 0.94 -1.32
N LYS A 11 -2.42 0.57 -2.04
CA LYS A 11 -1.05 0.42 -1.55
C LYS A 11 -0.27 1.73 -1.58
N GLY A 12 -0.65 2.69 -2.43
CA GLY A 12 0.07 3.93 -2.70
C GLY A 12 0.88 3.91 -4.01
N SER A 13 0.81 2.82 -4.78
CA SER A 13 1.52 2.63 -6.05
C SER A 13 0.74 3.29 -7.20
N GLU A 14 1.45 3.85 -8.19
CA GLU A 14 0.80 4.52 -9.33
C GLU A 14 0.12 3.50 -10.26
N ALA A 15 -0.78 3.97 -11.13
CA ALA A 15 -1.22 3.16 -12.27
C ALA A 15 0.01 2.68 -13.07
N GLY A 16 0.09 1.39 -13.40
CA GLY A 16 1.30 0.83 -14.01
C GLY A 16 2.42 0.52 -13.00
N GLY A 17 2.10 0.46 -11.71
CA GLY A 17 3.05 0.20 -10.64
C GLY A 17 3.64 -1.22 -10.66
N TYR A 18 4.85 -1.32 -10.10
CA TYR A 18 5.56 -2.57 -9.91
C TYR A 18 5.64 -2.92 -8.43
N ALA A 19 6.10 -4.12 -8.14
CA ALA A 19 6.52 -4.56 -6.81
C ALA A 19 7.74 -5.47 -6.94
N LEU A 20 8.31 -5.89 -5.80
CA LEU A 20 9.42 -6.85 -5.79
C LEU A 20 8.93 -8.25 -5.43
N LYS A 21 9.16 -9.18 -6.35
CA LYS A 21 8.96 -10.61 -6.13
C LYS A 21 10.23 -11.26 -5.64
N TYR A 22 10.10 -12.04 -4.57
CA TYR A 22 11.15 -12.86 -3.99
C TYR A 22 10.81 -14.32 -4.26
N ASN A 23 11.80 -15.11 -4.68
CA ASN A 23 11.65 -16.55 -4.85
C ASN A 23 12.84 -17.27 -4.22
N PHE A 24 12.93 -17.16 -2.90
CA PHE A 24 14.11 -17.59 -2.16
C PHE A 24 14.51 -19.06 -2.41
N GLU A 25 13.55 -19.94 -2.67
CA GLU A 25 13.81 -21.36 -2.95
C GLU A 25 14.56 -21.59 -4.28
N ASP A 26 14.35 -20.72 -5.27
CA ASP A 26 14.97 -20.84 -6.59
C ASP A 26 16.25 -20.00 -6.69
N ASP A 27 16.26 -18.80 -6.10
CA ASP A 27 17.24 -17.77 -6.42
C ASP A 27 18.02 -17.22 -5.22
N GLY A 28 17.41 -17.20 -4.03
CA GLY A 28 18.00 -16.72 -2.79
C GLY A 28 18.33 -15.21 -2.78
N TYR A 29 17.79 -14.44 -3.72
CA TYR A 29 18.10 -13.01 -3.84
C TYR A 29 17.35 -12.17 -2.81
N TYR A 30 17.96 -11.04 -2.45
CA TYR A 30 17.40 -10.13 -1.46
C TYR A 30 17.76 -8.68 -1.77
N VAL A 31 17.01 -7.76 -1.15
CA VAL A 31 17.35 -6.34 -1.15
C VAL A 31 18.17 -6.04 0.09
N THR A 32 19.23 -5.24 -0.05
CA THR A 32 20.11 -4.89 1.05
C THR A 32 20.40 -3.39 1.10
N LEU A 33 20.54 -2.89 2.32
CA LEU A 33 21.07 -1.57 2.63
C LEU A 33 21.83 -1.70 3.95
N ASP A 34 22.93 -0.99 4.10
CA ASP A 34 23.66 -0.98 5.37
C ASP A 34 22.83 -0.26 6.46
N ASN A 35 23.43 0.70 7.17
CA ASN A 35 22.77 1.41 8.23
C ASN A 35 21.63 2.31 7.70
N VAL A 36 20.40 2.00 8.12
CA VAL A 36 19.22 2.83 7.90
C VAL A 36 19.12 3.87 9.01
N TYR A 37 18.80 3.44 10.22
CA TYR A 37 18.55 4.29 11.38
C TYR A 37 18.47 3.49 12.68
N ASN A 38 18.95 4.08 13.79
CA ASN A 38 18.74 3.56 15.14
C ASN A 38 17.53 4.24 15.79
N GLY A 39 16.50 3.45 16.08
CA GLY A 39 15.27 3.92 16.71
C GLY A 39 14.05 3.88 15.79
N VAL A 40 14.00 2.94 14.83
CA VAL A 40 12.78 2.68 14.06
C VAL A 40 11.70 2.14 15.00
N LYS A 41 10.51 2.75 14.99
CA LYS A 41 9.38 2.44 15.88
C LYS A 41 8.13 2.00 15.15
N THR A 42 8.05 2.20 13.84
CA THR A 42 6.97 1.66 13.01
C THR A 42 7.54 1.19 11.68
N ILE A 43 7.12 -0.01 11.28
CA ILE A 43 7.43 -0.63 9.99
C ILE A 43 6.10 -0.90 9.32
N SER A 44 5.92 -0.42 8.09
CA SER A 44 4.73 -0.61 7.26
C SER A 44 5.16 -1.16 5.92
N PHE A 45 4.44 -2.14 5.39
CA PHE A 45 4.70 -2.70 4.07
C PHE A 45 3.48 -3.48 3.59
N TRP A 46 3.38 -3.67 2.29
CA TRP A 46 2.43 -4.61 1.70
C TRP A 46 3.12 -5.93 1.43
N LEU A 47 2.38 -7.01 1.67
CA LEU A 47 2.89 -8.37 1.53
C LEU A 47 1.85 -9.26 0.85
N GLN A 48 2.30 -10.00 -0.15
CA GLN A 48 1.66 -11.19 -0.66
C GLN A 48 2.62 -12.36 -0.47
N VAL A 49 2.08 -13.53 -0.09
CA VAL A 49 2.88 -14.75 0.05
C VAL A 49 2.37 -15.83 -0.88
N ASP A 50 3.29 -16.59 -1.46
CA ASP A 50 2.95 -17.64 -2.42
C ASP A 50 2.62 -18.97 -1.71
N ASN A 51 3.02 -19.11 -0.44
CA ASN A 51 2.85 -20.32 0.34
C ASN A 51 2.84 -20.02 1.85
N VAL A 52 1.88 -20.58 2.58
CA VAL A 52 1.77 -20.49 4.05
C VAL A 52 1.65 -21.87 4.71
N GLY A 53 2.14 -22.91 4.03
CA GLY A 53 2.02 -24.29 4.47
C GLY A 53 2.62 -24.56 5.86
N ALA A 54 2.21 -25.68 6.44
CA ALA A 54 2.69 -26.09 7.74
C ALA A 54 4.23 -26.18 7.77
N LEU A 55 4.83 -25.63 8.84
CA LEU A 55 6.28 -25.58 9.07
C LEU A 55 7.09 -24.69 8.11
N ARG A 56 6.43 -24.01 7.15
CA ARG A 56 7.11 -23.04 6.30
C ARG A 56 7.54 -21.81 7.09
N THR A 57 8.77 -21.36 6.86
CA THR A 57 9.35 -20.16 7.48
C THR A 57 9.80 -19.21 6.38
N ASP A 58 9.27 -18.00 6.36
CA ASP A 58 9.64 -16.97 5.41
C ASP A 58 10.16 -15.76 6.18
N TYR A 59 11.47 -15.51 6.13
CA TYR A 59 12.04 -14.28 6.70
C TYR A 59 11.81 -13.12 5.76
N ILE A 60 11.15 -12.09 6.27
CA ILE A 60 10.75 -10.90 5.51
C ILE A 60 11.79 -9.81 5.66
N PHE A 61 12.22 -9.55 6.90
CA PHE A 61 13.21 -8.53 7.21
C PHE A 61 14.26 -9.07 8.16
N ASP A 62 15.50 -8.64 7.92
CA ASP A 62 16.63 -8.67 8.84
C ASP A 62 17.08 -7.23 9.06
N PHE A 63 17.23 -6.81 10.32
CA PHE A 63 17.59 -5.43 10.65
C PHE A 63 19.07 -5.26 11.00
N ASP A 64 19.70 -6.30 11.56
CA ASP A 64 21.05 -6.22 12.15
C ASP A 64 21.78 -7.58 12.22
N GLY A 65 21.23 -8.63 11.60
CA GLY A 65 21.70 -10.02 11.69
C GLY A 65 21.10 -10.82 12.85
N ASP A 66 20.34 -10.20 13.75
CA ASP A 66 19.65 -10.84 14.87
C ASP A 66 18.15 -10.52 14.91
N LYS A 67 17.78 -9.26 14.74
CA LYS A 67 16.40 -8.76 14.78
C LYS A 67 15.72 -8.97 13.43
N TYR A 68 14.55 -9.58 13.44
CA TYR A 68 13.84 -9.96 12.22
C TYR A 68 12.32 -9.84 12.31
N ILE A 69 11.69 -9.85 11.14
CA ILE A 69 10.27 -10.17 10.96
C ILE A 69 10.19 -11.43 10.07
N LYS A 70 9.31 -12.36 10.43
CA LYS A 70 9.07 -13.59 9.66
C LYS A 70 7.60 -14.01 9.67
N ILE A 71 7.25 -14.88 8.74
CA ILE A 71 6.07 -15.73 8.81
C ILE A 71 6.51 -17.14 9.15
N PHE A 72 5.82 -17.76 10.10
CA PHE A 72 5.95 -19.19 10.36
C PHE A 72 4.56 -19.81 10.46
N ASN A 73 4.27 -20.82 9.64
CA ASN A 73 2.97 -21.51 9.65
C ASN A 73 1.78 -20.51 9.64
N SER A 74 1.72 -19.69 8.59
CA SER A 74 0.72 -18.62 8.40
C SER A 74 0.70 -17.52 9.48
N THR A 75 1.66 -17.50 10.41
CA THR A 75 1.66 -16.54 11.53
C THR A 75 2.85 -15.58 11.42
N LEU A 76 2.56 -14.30 11.27
CA LEU A 76 3.53 -13.21 11.36
C LEU A 76 4.09 -13.11 12.79
N SER A 77 5.40 -12.99 12.91
CA SER A 77 6.08 -12.79 14.19
C SER A 77 7.40 -12.05 14.01
N SER A 78 7.92 -11.51 15.11
CA SER A 78 9.22 -10.87 15.18
C SER A 78 9.85 -11.13 16.54
N ASN A 79 11.17 -10.93 16.66
CA ASN A 79 11.89 -10.87 17.94
C ASN A 79 12.20 -9.42 18.36
N VAL A 80 11.47 -8.45 17.80
CA VAL A 80 11.43 -7.07 18.27
C VAL A 80 10.84 -7.04 19.69
N THR A 81 11.31 -6.11 20.53
CA THR A 81 10.80 -5.96 21.90
C THR A 81 9.40 -5.34 21.90
N ASP A 82 8.46 -5.99 22.59
CA ASP A 82 7.07 -5.57 22.80
C ASP A 82 6.37 -5.02 21.52
N PRO A 83 6.31 -5.82 20.44
CA PRO A 83 5.70 -5.38 19.19
C PRO A 83 4.17 -5.40 19.28
N THR A 84 3.53 -4.43 18.65
CA THR A 84 2.09 -4.50 18.32
C THR A 84 1.95 -4.68 16.81
N TYR A 85 1.21 -5.71 16.41
CA TYR A 85 0.98 -6.07 15.02
C TYR A 85 -0.36 -5.53 14.53
N TYR A 86 -0.40 -5.12 13.26
CA TYR A 86 -1.61 -4.77 12.54
C TYR A 86 -1.57 -5.47 11.19
N ILE A 87 -2.67 -6.11 10.81
CA ILE A 87 -2.89 -6.63 9.47
C ILE A 87 -4.17 -5.99 8.94
N ASN A 88 -4.10 -5.34 7.79
CA ASN A 88 -5.20 -4.57 7.19
C ASN A 88 -5.80 -3.57 8.19
N ALA A 89 -4.92 -2.85 8.90
CA ALA A 89 -5.23 -1.92 9.98
C ALA A 89 -5.93 -2.53 11.23
N GLU A 90 -6.16 -3.83 11.28
CA GLU A 90 -6.73 -4.50 12.45
C GLU A 90 -5.64 -4.83 13.48
N SER A 91 -5.79 -4.29 14.69
CA SER A 91 -4.81 -4.44 15.77
C SER A 91 -4.80 -5.84 16.38
N GLY A 92 -3.61 -6.36 16.66
CA GLY A 92 -3.39 -7.65 17.32
C GLY A 92 -3.52 -8.86 16.39
N VAL A 93 -3.77 -8.65 15.09
CA VAL A 93 -3.84 -9.70 14.08
C VAL A 93 -2.44 -10.06 13.60
N THR A 94 -2.14 -11.35 13.56
CA THR A 94 -0.88 -11.90 13.07
C THR A 94 -1.07 -12.97 11.99
N THR A 95 -2.31 -13.32 11.67
CA THR A 95 -2.61 -14.42 10.74
C THR A 95 -2.57 -13.93 9.30
N ILE A 96 -1.80 -14.62 8.46
CA ILE A 96 -1.80 -14.51 7.01
C ILE A 96 -2.69 -15.63 6.46
N GLY A 97 -3.97 -15.31 6.25
CA GLY A 97 -5.02 -16.32 6.08
C GLY A 97 -5.06 -17.00 4.72
N SER A 98 -4.42 -16.45 3.69
CA SER A 98 -4.49 -16.96 2.33
C SER A 98 -3.23 -16.60 1.54
N ILE A 99 -2.82 -17.49 0.64
CA ILE A 99 -1.77 -17.22 -0.34
C ILE A 99 -2.31 -16.30 -1.44
N ASN A 100 -1.42 -15.67 -2.21
CA ASN A 100 -1.78 -14.81 -3.34
C ASN A 100 -2.79 -13.70 -2.99
N THR A 101 -2.81 -13.28 -1.71
CA THR A 101 -3.65 -12.22 -1.18
C THR A 101 -2.75 -11.15 -0.59
N TRP A 102 -3.06 -9.89 -0.88
CA TRP A 102 -2.33 -8.76 -0.32
C TRP A 102 -2.77 -8.48 1.12
N TYR A 103 -1.78 -8.23 1.96
CA TYR A 103 -1.95 -7.81 3.35
C TYR A 103 -1.13 -6.55 3.60
N HIS A 104 -1.78 -5.51 4.12
CA HIS A 104 -1.05 -4.37 4.68
C HIS A 104 -0.59 -4.72 6.08
N VAL A 105 0.72 -4.85 6.27
CA VAL A 105 1.32 -5.24 7.54
C VAL A 105 1.95 -4.01 8.18
N VAL A 106 1.58 -3.75 9.42
CA VAL A 106 2.25 -2.75 10.25
C VAL A 106 2.69 -3.34 11.58
N ILE A 107 3.94 -3.06 11.97
CA ILE A 107 4.49 -3.44 13.26
C ILE A 107 4.98 -2.19 13.96
N THR A 108 4.54 -1.99 15.21
CA THR A 108 4.96 -0.86 16.04
C THR A 108 5.65 -1.32 17.31
N THR A 109 6.58 -0.52 17.83
CA THR A 109 7.24 -0.75 19.12
C THR A 109 7.66 0.59 19.76
N ASN A 110 7.64 0.65 21.10
CA ASN A 110 8.12 1.82 21.84
C ASN A 110 9.64 1.84 22.02
N SER A 111 10.27 0.66 22.02
CA SER A 111 11.68 0.47 22.35
C SER A 111 12.63 0.99 21.28
N GLY A 112 12.16 1.05 20.02
CA GLY A 112 13.01 1.34 18.88
C GLY A 112 13.79 0.10 18.41
N ILE A 113 14.02 0.02 17.10
CA ILE A 113 14.79 -1.02 16.43
C ILE A 113 16.03 -0.35 15.86
N ASP A 114 17.20 -0.96 16.09
CA ASP A 114 18.43 -0.56 15.42
C ASP A 114 18.52 -1.29 14.08
N VAL A 115 18.39 -0.55 12.98
CA VAL A 115 18.47 -1.10 11.63
C VAL A 115 19.83 -0.75 11.05
N SER A 116 20.82 -1.54 11.44
CA SER A 116 22.24 -1.31 11.13
C SER A 116 22.73 -2.06 9.88
N ALA A 117 22.01 -3.11 9.47
CA ALA A 117 22.28 -3.91 8.28
C ALA A 117 20.95 -4.50 7.75
N LEU A 118 20.19 -3.70 7.00
CA LEU A 118 18.90 -4.11 6.46
C LEU A 118 19.05 -5.16 5.35
N LYS A 119 18.33 -6.27 5.48
CA LYS A 119 18.02 -7.19 4.38
C LYS A 119 16.51 -7.40 4.28
N ILE A 120 15.98 -7.46 3.06
CA ILE A 120 14.57 -7.73 2.78
C ILE A 120 14.49 -9.01 1.95
N GLY A 121 13.68 -9.96 2.39
CA GLY A 121 13.50 -11.27 1.77
C GLY A 121 14.34 -12.39 2.38
N LYS A 122 15.16 -12.12 3.42
CA LYS A 122 16.07 -13.09 4.05
C LYS A 122 16.44 -12.68 5.48
N LEU A 123 16.84 -13.65 6.30
CA LEU A 123 17.67 -13.47 7.51
C LEU A 123 19.13 -13.88 7.25
N ASP A 124 20.09 -13.04 7.65
CA ASP A 124 21.51 -13.37 7.47
C ASP A 124 21.89 -14.69 8.14
N GLY A 125 22.70 -15.49 7.44
CA GLY A 125 23.11 -16.82 7.91
C GLY A 125 21.98 -17.86 8.05
N ASN A 126 20.76 -17.59 7.56
CA ASN A 126 19.66 -18.56 7.56
C ASN A 126 19.39 -19.15 6.16
N ASP A 127 18.96 -20.41 6.10
CA ASP A 127 18.61 -21.10 4.85
C ASP A 127 17.14 -20.91 4.45
N ASN A 128 16.38 -20.07 5.15
CA ASN A 128 15.03 -19.69 4.79
C ASN A 128 14.96 -18.22 4.39
N GLY A 129 14.01 -17.90 3.53
CA GLY A 129 13.72 -16.55 3.08
C GLY A 129 12.33 -16.49 2.45
N LEU A 130 11.97 -15.32 1.94
CA LEU A 130 10.63 -15.07 1.45
C LEU A 130 10.39 -15.71 0.07
N SER A 131 9.25 -16.39 -0.11
CA SER A 131 8.63 -16.49 -1.43
C SER A 131 7.30 -15.76 -1.45
N GLY A 132 7.26 -14.67 -2.21
CA GLY A 132 6.12 -13.77 -2.24
C GLY A 132 6.48 -12.43 -2.86
N ILE A 133 5.62 -11.44 -2.67
CA ILE A 133 5.74 -10.11 -3.24
C ILE A 133 5.67 -9.08 -2.10
N ILE A 134 6.59 -8.11 -2.10
CA ILE A 134 6.58 -6.96 -1.19
C ILE A 134 6.42 -5.68 -1.99
N ASP A 135 5.68 -4.73 -1.42
CA ASP A 135 5.51 -3.39 -1.97
C ASP A 135 5.51 -2.35 -0.83
N GLU A 136 5.77 -1.08 -1.17
CA GLU A 136 5.50 0.10 -0.31
C GLU A 136 6.08 0.00 1.12
N VAL A 137 7.37 -0.34 1.24
CA VAL A 137 8.07 -0.51 2.54
C VAL A 137 8.44 0.83 3.15
N GLN A 138 8.02 1.07 4.39
CA GLN A 138 8.24 2.32 5.11
C GLN A 138 8.72 2.09 6.55
N PHE A 139 9.82 2.72 6.95
CA PHE A 139 10.32 2.72 8.32
C PHE A 139 10.23 4.12 8.94
N TRP A 140 9.63 4.21 10.13
CA TRP A 140 9.37 5.47 10.83
C TRP A 140 10.04 5.48 12.20
N SER A 141 10.55 6.64 12.64
CA SER A 141 11.11 6.81 14.00
C SER A 141 10.07 7.07 15.09
N THR A 142 8.79 7.14 14.72
CA THR A 142 7.65 7.36 15.60
C THR A 142 6.76 6.14 15.64
N VAL A 143 6.09 5.91 16.77
CA VAL A 143 4.96 4.96 16.84
C VAL A 143 3.78 5.59 16.13
N LYS A 144 3.27 4.95 15.07
CA LYS A 144 2.02 5.36 14.43
C LYS A 144 0.83 4.86 15.24
N ASP A 145 -0.13 5.74 15.48
CA ASP A 145 -1.37 5.36 16.16
C ASP A 145 -2.31 4.60 15.20
N PRO A 146 -3.31 3.85 15.71
CA PRO A 146 -4.22 3.08 14.87
C PRO A 146 -4.97 3.90 13.82
N LYS A 147 -5.24 5.20 14.07
CA LYS A 147 -5.92 6.08 13.12
C LYS A 147 -4.98 6.44 11.97
N GLN A 148 -3.71 6.68 12.25
CA GLN A 148 -2.69 6.90 11.21
C GLN A 148 -2.46 5.65 10.36
N ILE A 149 -2.51 4.46 10.98
CA ILE A 149 -2.40 3.18 10.27
C ILE A 149 -3.60 2.97 9.35
N LYS A 150 -4.82 3.17 9.84
CA LYS A 150 -6.07 2.97 9.09
C LYS A 150 -6.23 3.92 7.89
N ASN A 151 -5.81 5.18 8.03
CA ASN A 151 -6.02 6.20 7.00
C ASN A 151 -4.82 6.36 6.05
N GLY A 152 -3.76 5.56 6.23
CA GLY A 152 -2.47 5.80 5.62
C GLY A 152 -1.74 7.01 6.22
N VAL A 153 -0.41 7.02 6.14
CA VAL A 153 0.39 8.13 6.66
C VAL A 153 0.33 9.29 5.67
N THR A 154 -0.25 10.41 6.09
CA THR A 154 -0.51 11.57 5.22
C THR A 154 0.81 12.17 4.70
N ASN A 155 0.98 12.24 3.37
CA ASN A 155 2.11 12.84 2.66
C ASN A 155 3.50 12.43 3.22
N PRO A 156 3.98 11.21 2.91
CA PRO A 156 5.21 10.68 3.51
C PRO A 156 6.49 11.46 3.13
N TYR A 157 6.45 12.28 2.07
CA TYR A 157 7.66 12.80 1.42
C TYR A 157 8.34 13.99 2.12
N ASN A 158 7.67 14.68 3.05
CA ASN A 158 8.19 15.94 3.64
C ASN A 158 8.48 15.87 5.14
N THR A 159 8.62 14.66 5.69
CA THR A 159 8.85 14.44 7.12
C THR A 159 10.25 13.91 7.39
N THR A 160 10.81 14.32 8.55
CA THR A 160 12.06 13.78 9.08
C THR A 160 11.83 12.49 9.87
N GLU A 161 10.58 12.13 10.15
CA GLU A 161 10.22 10.92 10.90
C GLU A 161 10.29 9.66 10.03
N LEU A 162 10.14 9.81 8.71
CA LEU A 162 10.28 8.74 7.74
C LEU A 162 11.77 8.52 7.47
N LYS A 163 12.25 7.30 7.76
CA LYS A 163 13.67 6.94 7.71
C LYS A 163 14.05 6.13 6.49
N LEU A 164 13.07 5.45 5.90
CA LEU A 164 13.20 4.69 4.67
C LEU A 164 11.83 4.60 4.04
N TYR A 165 11.74 4.81 2.73
CA TYR A 165 10.55 4.55 1.95
C TYR A 165 10.89 3.96 0.60
N LEU A 166 10.73 2.64 0.49
CA LEU A 166 10.92 1.90 -0.75
C LEU A 166 9.56 1.71 -1.40
N ARG A 167 9.30 2.56 -2.40
CA ARG A 167 8.05 2.53 -3.16
C ARG A 167 7.94 1.34 -4.11
N MET A 168 9.09 0.78 -4.52
CA MET A 168 9.17 -0.41 -5.38
C MET A 168 8.43 -0.30 -6.72
N ASN A 169 8.37 0.90 -7.30
CA ASN A 169 7.63 1.18 -8.54
C ASN A 169 8.51 1.39 -9.80
N ASN A 170 9.80 1.06 -9.76
CA ASN A 170 10.73 1.36 -10.86
C ASN A 170 10.63 0.37 -12.04
N GLY A 171 10.23 -0.87 -11.74
CA GLY A 171 9.95 -1.90 -12.74
C GLY A 171 11.12 -2.53 -13.47
N VAL A 172 12.34 -2.02 -13.27
CA VAL A 172 13.57 -2.58 -13.84
C VAL A 172 14.79 -2.25 -12.99
N GLY A 173 15.87 -3.01 -13.21
CA GLY A 173 17.21 -2.73 -12.68
C GLY A 173 17.44 -3.24 -11.26
N SER A 174 18.60 -2.89 -10.71
CA SER A 174 19.13 -3.49 -9.49
C SER A 174 19.11 -2.57 -8.26
N ILE A 175 18.38 -1.45 -8.35
CA ILE A 175 18.30 -0.43 -7.30
C ILE A 175 16.85 -0.22 -6.91
N VAL A 176 16.59 -0.26 -5.61
CA VAL A 176 15.30 0.11 -5.02
C VAL A 176 15.43 1.49 -4.41
N PHE A 177 14.74 2.47 -4.99
CA PHE A 177 14.87 3.86 -4.59
C PHE A 177 14.20 4.12 -3.23
N ASP A 178 14.95 4.68 -2.30
CA ASP A 178 14.44 5.35 -1.10
C ASP A 178 13.90 6.76 -1.41
N HIS A 179 12.61 6.94 -1.18
CA HIS A 179 11.85 8.19 -1.34
C HIS A 179 11.73 8.99 -0.04
N SER A 180 12.36 8.55 1.05
CA SER A 180 12.48 9.36 2.26
C SER A 180 13.45 10.52 2.06
N SER A 181 13.47 11.46 3.00
CA SER A 181 14.43 12.56 3.02
C SER A 181 15.89 12.11 3.23
N ASN A 182 16.13 10.83 3.57
CA ASN A 182 17.49 10.28 3.66
C ASN A 182 18.05 9.86 2.30
N SER A 183 17.18 9.49 1.35
CA SER A 183 17.53 9.07 -0.02
C SER A 183 18.63 7.99 -0.07
N LYS A 184 18.58 7.02 0.85
CA LYS A 184 19.51 5.88 0.91
C LYS A 184 18.94 4.72 0.11
N HIS A 185 19.23 4.67 -1.19
CA HIS A 185 18.71 3.62 -2.06
C HIS A 185 19.29 2.25 -1.70
N CYS A 186 18.46 1.21 -1.81
CA CYS A 186 18.87 -0.17 -1.55
C CYS A 186 19.35 -0.85 -2.83
N ALA A 187 20.26 -1.82 -2.69
CA ALA A 187 20.72 -2.65 -3.79
C ALA A 187 19.99 -4.00 -3.80
N ILE A 188 19.65 -4.50 -4.98
CA ILE A 188 19.32 -5.91 -5.19
C ILE A 188 20.65 -6.67 -5.34
N THR A 189 20.78 -7.80 -4.66
CA THR A 189 22.07 -8.51 -4.51
C THR A 189 22.65 -9.06 -5.81
N ASP A 190 21.82 -9.29 -6.81
CA ASP A 190 22.25 -9.66 -8.15
C ASP A 190 21.77 -8.57 -9.13
N PRO A 191 22.67 -7.92 -9.87
CA PRO A 191 22.28 -6.86 -10.78
C PRO A 191 21.62 -7.34 -12.08
N ASP A 192 21.73 -8.64 -12.39
CA ASP A 192 21.25 -9.23 -13.64
C ASP A 192 19.90 -9.95 -13.47
N ILE A 193 19.38 -10.06 -12.25
CA ILE A 193 18.05 -10.62 -12.00
C ILE A 193 16.96 -9.56 -12.12
N ASP A 194 15.84 -9.97 -12.73
CA ASP A 194 14.61 -9.18 -12.71
C ASP A 194 13.69 -9.66 -11.58
N MET A 195 13.74 -8.98 -10.45
CA MET A 195 12.81 -9.17 -9.33
C MET A 195 11.53 -8.35 -9.48
N TRP A 196 11.44 -7.50 -10.51
CA TRP A 196 10.29 -6.62 -10.68
C TRP A 196 9.13 -7.38 -11.28
N VAL A 197 7.97 -7.26 -10.65
CA VAL A 197 6.73 -7.84 -11.16
C VAL A 197 5.72 -6.72 -11.37
N ASP A 198 5.09 -6.73 -12.53
CA ASP A 198 4.00 -5.83 -12.85
C ASP A 198 2.80 -6.14 -11.93
N GLN A 199 2.33 -5.13 -11.20
CA GLN A 199 1.16 -5.24 -10.31
C GLN A 199 -0.05 -4.48 -10.85
N SER A 200 0.05 -3.88 -12.04
CA SER A 200 -1.00 -3.09 -12.67
C SER A 200 -2.15 -3.92 -13.28
N SER A 201 -2.01 -5.25 -13.34
CA SER A 201 -3.03 -6.13 -13.95
C SER A 201 -4.39 -6.18 -13.23
N SER A 202 -4.52 -5.54 -12.07
CA SER A 202 -5.78 -5.43 -11.32
C SER A 202 -6.52 -4.12 -11.53
N TRP A 203 -5.95 -3.17 -12.29
CA TRP A 203 -6.61 -1.92 -12.62
C TRP A 203 -7.13 -1.96 -14.04
N SER A 204 -8.45 -1.85 -14.19
CA SER A 204 -8.99 -1.47 -15.48
C SER A 204 -8.62 -0.01 -15.78
N THR A 205 -8.02 0.21 -16.95
CA THR A 205 -7.91 1.54 -17.55
C THR A 205 -9.25 2.04 -18.13
N THR A 206 -10.29 1.22 -18.05
CA THR A 206 -11.61 1.50 -18.61
C THR A 206 -12.52 1.93 -17.47
N LEU A 207 -13.17 3.08 -17.64
CA LEU A 207 -14.10 3.61 -16.66
C LEU A 207 -15.52 3.07 -16.91
N GLY A 208 -15.81 1.78 -16.96
CA GLY A 208 -17.21 1.32 -17.17
C GLY A 208 -17.44 -0.17 -16.86
N THR A 209 -18.71 -0.60 -16.78
CA THR A 209 -19.07 -2.00 -16.49
C THR A 209 -18.36 -2.95 -17.46
N GLU A 210 -17.35 -3.66 -16.94
CA GLU A 210 -16.45 -4.60 -17.62
C GLU A 210 -17.15 -5.89 -18.10
N GLY A 211 -18.39 -5.80 -18.59
CA GLY A 211 -19.23 -6.98 -18.79
C GLY A 211 -19.54 -7.74 -17.48
N GLU A 212 -19.30 -7.10 -16.33
CA GLU A 212 -19.58 -7.60 -14.99
C GLU A 212 -21.10 -7.60 -14.71
N ASP A 213 -21.59 -8.68 -14.10
CA ASP A 213 -22.99 -8.79 -13.67
C ASP A 213 -23.27 -8.00 -12.36
N SER A 214 -22.25 -7.46 -11.68
CA SER A 214 -22.38 -6.86 -10.34
C SER A 214 -21.27 -5.86 -9.99
N TRP A 215 -21.62 -4.77 -9.31
CA TRP A 215 -20.74 -3.67 -8.84
C TRP A 215 -20.15 -3.91 -7.44
N SER A 216 -19.78 -5.15 -7.12
CA SER A 216 -19.42 -5.56 -5.74
C SER A 216 -17.94 -5.89 -5.55
N LYS A 217 -17.12 -5.66 -6.57
CA LYS A 217 -15.69 -6.02 -6.54
C LYS A 217 -14.80 -4.85 -6.10
N TYR A 218 -15.27 -3.61 -6.20
CA TYR A 218 -14.56 -2.39 -5.82
C TYR A 218 -13.18 -2.26 -6.49
N ASP A 219 -13.04 -2.79 -7.70
CA ASP A 219 -11.77 -2.83 -8.44
C ASP A 219 -11.58 -1.61 -9.35
N ASP A 220 -12.63 -0.80 -9.57
CA ASP A 220 -12.56 0.51 -10.23
C ASP A 220 -13.35 1.60 -9.49
N VAL A 221 -13.30 2.83 -10.03
CA VAL A 221 -13.88 4.01 -9.40
C VAL A 221 -15.42 3.97 -9.38
N ASP A 222 -16.07 3.37 -10.37
CA ASP A 222 -17.53 3.34 -10.47
C ASP A 222 -18.22 2.36 -9.55
N ASP A 223 -17.54 1.31 -9.12
CA ASP A 223 -18.05 0.39 -8.11
C ASP A 223 -18.39 1.08 -6.77
N PHE A 224 -17.83 2.28 -6.54
CA PHE A 224 -18.16 3.08 -5.36
C PHE A 224 -19.45 3.92 -5.52
N ASN A 225 -20.09 3.93 -6.68
CA ASN A 225 -21.29 4.71 -6.92
C ASN A 225 -22.50 4.18 -6.12
N GLY A 226 -23.05 5.01 -5.24
CA GLY A 226 -24.19 4.65 -4.39
C GLY A 226 -23.81 3.93 -3.10
N VAL A 227 -22.51 3.76 -2.81
CA VAL A 227 -22.05 3.32 -1.49
C VAL A 227 -22.46 4.35 -0.46
N SER A 228 -23.35 3.94 0.45
CA SER A 228 -23.99 4.79 1.47
C SER A 228 -23.71 4.34 2.91
N GLU A 229 -23.13 3.15 3.09
CA GLU A 229 -22.85 2.56 4.40
C GLU A 229 -21.36 2.30 4.56
N LEU A 230 -20.60 3.34 4.92
CA LEU A 230 -19.29 3.18 5.53
C LEU A 230 -19.40 3.66 6.98
N PRO A 231 -19.74 2.76 7.93
CA PRO A 231 -19.78 3.10 9.35
C PRO A 231 -18.42 3.65 9.77
N ASP A 232 -18.40 4.90 10.22
CA ASP A 232 -17.24 5.49 10.87
C ASP A 232 -17.27 5.06 12.35
N ASP A 233 -16.39 4.15 12.71
CA ASP A 233 -16.21 3.62 14.07
C ASP A 233 -15.72 4.68 15.06
N ILE A 234 -15.19 5.79 14.56
CA ILE A 234 -14.65 6.88 15.36
C ILE A 234 -15.71 7.97 15.58
N TYR A 235 -16.55 8.24 14.57
CA TYR A 235 -17.60 9.27 14.63
C TYR A 235 -18.99 8.68 14.40
N THR A 236 -19.60 8.22 15.49
CA THR A 236 -20.96 7.66 15.47
C THR A 236 -21.97 8.64 14.88
N GLY A 237 -22.72 8.19 13.87
CA GLY A 237 -23.81 8.95 13.25
C GLY A 237 -23.43 9.77 12.02
N ILE A 238 -22.16 9.79 11.63
CA ILE A 238 -21.76 10.33 10.32
C ILE A 238 -22.15 9.32 9.23
N THR A 239 -22.83 9.80 8.18
CA THR A 239 -23.07 9.02 6.96
C THR A 239 -22.26 9.58 5.80
N LYS A 240 -21.88 8.70 4.88
CA LYS A 240 -21.09 9.05 3.69
C LYS A 240 -21.87 8.58 2.46
N THR A 241 -21.90 9.38 1.41
CA THR A 241 -22.43 8.98 0.11
C THR A 241 -21.39 9.28 -0.95
N ILE A 242 -21.07 8.28 -1.75
CA ILE A 242 -20.21 8.43 -2.91
C ILE A 242 -21.08 8.37 -4.16
N THR A 243 -20.95 9.37 -5.03
CA THR A 243 -21.61 9.41 -6.33
C THR A 243 -20.56 9.53 -7.41
N VAL A 244 -20.65 8.67 -8.41
CA VAL A 244 -19.72 8.65 -9.54
C VAL A 244 -20.52 8.76 -10.83
N VAL A 245 -20.24 9.78 -11.63
CA VAL A 245 -20.94 10.04 -12.89
C VAL A 245 -19.94 10.41 -13.97
N TYR A 246 -20.21 10.03 -15.22
CA TYR A 246 -19.47 10.58 -16.35
C TYR A 246 -19.73 12.08 -16.48
N VAL A 247 -18.71 12.80 -16.93
CA VAL A 247 -18.76 14.24 -17.20
C VAL A 247 -17.88 14.58 -18.38
N ASP A 248 -18.21 15.62 -19.13
CA ASP A 248 -17.31 16.18 -20.13
C ASP A 248 -16.51 17.32 -19.51
N ILE A 249 -15.24 17.45 -19.93
CA ILE A 249 -14.39 18.58 -19.59
C ILE A 249 -14.08 19.34 -20.88
N ASP A 250 -14.37 20.63 -20.89
CA ASP A 250 -13.88 21.55 -21.90
C ASP A 250 -12.40 21.85 -21.63
N GLU A 251 -11.49 21.44 -22.52
CA GLU A 251 -10.03 21.51 -22.29
C GLU A 251 -9.48 22.95 -22.25
N ASP A 252 -10.22 23.92 -22.82
CA ASP A 252 -9.80 25.33 -22.87
C ASP A 252 -10.29 26.11 -21.64
N THR A 253 -11.49 25.80 -21.15
CA THR A 253 -12.17 26.54 -20.08
C THR A 253 -12.25 25.78 -18.75
N TRP A 254 -11.90 24.50 -18.77
CA TRP A 254 -12.03 23.57 -17.64
C TRP A 254 -13.47 23.44 -17.12
N ALA A 255 -14.45 23.76 -17.97
CA ALA A 255 -15.85 23.63 -17.60
C ALA A 255 -16.23 22.14 -17.55
N VAL A 256 -16.80 21.72 -16.42
CA VAL A 256 -17.37 20.38 -16.23
C VAL A 256 -18.84 20.39 -16.61
N THR A 257 -19.25 19.56 -17.56
CA THR A 257 -20.63 19.45 -18.01
C THR A 257 -21.13 18.01 -17.97
N SER A 258 -22.45 17.83 -18.05
CA SER A 258 -23.01 16.50 -18.29
C SER A 258 -22.48 15.92 -19.62
N PRO A 259 -22.37 14.60 -19.74
CA PRO A 259 -21.86 13.96 -20.95
C PRO A 259 -22.67 14.37 -22.18
N SER A 260 -21.98 14.84 -23.22
CA SER A 260 -22.60 15.34 -24.46
C SER A 260 -22.88 14.23 -25.49
N GLY A 261 -22.40 13.00 -25.25
CA GLY A 261 -22.53 11.88 -26.20
C GLY A 261 -22.40 10.48 -25.58
N SER A 262 -22.63 9.47 -26.44
CA SER A 262 -22.41 8.05 -26.16
C SER A 262 -21.43 7.49 -27.21
N PRO A 263 -20.32 6.84 -26.83
CA PRO A 263 -19.92 6.57 -25.44
C PRO A 263 -19.58 7.87 -24.69
N PRO A 264 -19.84 7.92 -23.37
CA PRO A 264 -19.46 9.06 -22.56
C PRO A 264 -17.93 9.28 -22.61
N THR A 265 -17.49 10.50 -22.34
CA THR A 265 -16.05 10.83 -22.31
C THR A 265 -15.29 10.04 -21.25
N ASP A 266 -13.96 10.05 -21.35
CA ASP A 266 -13.05 9.35 -20.44
C ASP A 266 -12.91 10.03 -19.06
N TYR A 267 -13.86 10.89 -18.67
CA TYR A 267 -13.83 11.57 -17.38
C TYR A 267 -15.03 11.19 -16.51
N LYS A 268 -14.76 10.98 -15.23
CA LYS A 268 -15.79 10.79 -14.19
C LYS A 268 -15.63 11.84 -13.08
N GLU A 269 -16.73 12.45 -12.67
CA GLU A 269 -16.80 13.22 -11.43
C GLU A 269 -17.16 12.28 -10.28
N ILE A 270 -16.32 12.29 -9.25
CA ILE A 270 -16.53 11.62 -7.98
C ILE A 270 -16.95 12.69 -6.98
N THR A 271 -18.16 12.56 -6.46
CA THR A 271 -18.66 13.35 -5.35
C THR A 271 -18.66 12.51 -4.09
N VAL A 272 -17.89 12.94 -3.09
CA VAL A 272 -17.97 12.39 -1.73
C VAL A 272 -18.70 13.40 -0.86
N ARG A 273 -19.86 13.00 -0.34
CA ARG A 273 -20.64 13.78 0.62
C ARG A 273 -20.57 13.12 1.99
N VAL A 274 -20.31 13.92 3.02
CA VAL A 274 -20.27 13.50 4.42
C VAL A 274 -21.33 14.30 5.16
N ASP A 275 -22.38 13.61 5.62
CA ASP A 275 -23.47 14.23 6.38
C ASP A 275 -23.16 14.23 7.88
N ILE A 276 -23.38 15.38 8.51
CA ILE A 276 -23.09 15.59 9.93
C ILE A 276 -24.33 15.21 10.76
N PRO A 277 -24.20 14.32 11.76
CA PRO A 277 -25.34 13.90 12.57
C PRO A 277 -26.03 15.08 13.27
N GLY A 278 -27.35 15.07 13.26
CA GLY A 278 -28.17 16.06 13.98
C GLY A 278 -28.60 17.29 13.17
N GLY A 279 -28.44 17.31 11.85
CA GLY A 279 -28.99 18.35 10.99
C GLY A 279 -28.74 18.12 9.49
N ASP A 280 -29.03 19.14 8.67
CA ASP A 280 -28.88 19.09 7.20
C ASP A 280 -27.48 19.54 6.72
N SER A 281 -26.54 19.71 7.64
CA SER A 281 -25.19 20.18 7.31
C SER A 281 -24.35 19.03 6.75
N TYR A 282 -23.59 19.33 5.69
CA TYR A 282 -22.70 18.37 5.05
C TYR A 282 -21.38 19.01 4.62
N ALA A 283 -20.35 18.18 4.52
CA ALA A 283 -19.12 18.51 3.78
C ALA A 283 -19.12 17.74 2.46
N GLN A 284 -18.63 18.37 1.39
CA GLN A 284 -18.57 17.74 0.08
C GLN A 284 -17.20 17.97 -0.56
N LEU A 285 -16.66 16.90 -1.14
CA LEU A 285 -15.51 16.92 -2.02
C LEU A 285 -15.94 16.45 -3.41
N LYS A 286 -15.45 17.17 -4.43
CA LYS A 286 -15.58 16.78 -5.83
C LYS A 286 -14.19 16.57 -6.40
N ALA A 287 -14.00 15.46 -7.08
CA ALA A 287 -12.77 15.16 -7.81
C ALA A 287 -13.13 14.68 -9.21
N ILE A 288 -12.28 14.98 -10.19
CA ILE A 288 -12.44 14.51 -11.56
C ILE A 288 -11.34 13.49 -11.83
N LYS A 289 -11.71 12.33 -12.39
CA LYS A 289 -10.78 11.28 -12.77
C LYS A 289 -10.83 11.03 -14.27
N SER A 290 -9.66 10.94 -14.91
CA SER A 290 -9.53 10.59 -16.31
C SER A 290 -8.99 9.17 -16.49
N ALA A 291 -9.48 8.47 -17.52
CA ALA A 291 -8.87 7.24 -18.06
C ALA A 291 -7.91 7.48 -19.23
N LYS A 292 -7.79 8.72 -19.71
CA LYS A 292 -6.80 9.07 -20.74
C LYS A 292 -5.38 8.79 -20.21
N THR A 293 -4.65 7.92 -20.92
CA THR A 293 -3.19 7.77 -20.85
C THR A 293 -2.48 9.00 -21.38
#